data_AF-A0A956R624-F1
#
_entry.id   AF-A0A956R624-F1
#
_cell.length_a   1.000
_cell.length_b   1.000
_cell.length_c   1.000
_cell.angle_alpha   90.00
_cell.angle_beta   90.00
_cell.angle_gamma   90.00
#
_symmetry.space_group_name_H-M   'P 1'
#
loop_
_entity.id
_entity.type
_entity.pdbx_description
1 polymer ?
#
loop_
_entity_poly.entity_id
_entity_poly.type
_entity_poly.pdbx_seq_one_letter_code
_entity_poly.pdbx_strand_id
1 'polypeptide(L)'
;MATSCIGVEYPLVAFRCDPQQQDNCPETHFCCSDDPAAAGGAKPNYSGKNISDSATPYFSGDNNALSRSGMCVRVDDIAGQGLIEFPAANCPIPCNPTWDPSWIDDVCGPARVCCQTVALEAADCINDGSGFRPVDGDDIVAGLSAWRPADHATHQDPNGSGCLLQAGNDPQSAAFEDCIRQLSVANQRGFCMALQAGQTCPTEQPGFIDACTQLNGGVAPPA
;
A
#
# COMPACT_ATOMS: atom_id res chain seq x y z
N MET A 1 11.06 12.86 -10.31
CA MET A 1 11.91 12.20 -9.30
C MET A 1 10.93 11.73 -8.24
N ALA A 2 10.67 10.42 -8.09
CA ALA A 2 9.81 9.97 -7.01
C ALA A 2 10.58 10.20 -5.71
N THR A 3 10.18 11.20 -4.94
CA THR A 3 10.76 11.50 -3.63
C THR A 3 10.32 10.40 -2.69
N SER A 4 11.14 9.36 -2.60
CA SER A 4 11.03 8.40 -1.50
C SER A 4 11.20 9.14 -0.18
N CYS A 5 10.54 8.67 0.88
CA CYS A 5 10.83 9.11 2.25
C CYS A 5 12.22 8.61 2.63
N ILE A 6 13.26 9.40 2.37
CA ILE A 6 14.65 9.02 2.70
C ILE A 6 14.99 9.66 4.06
N GLY A 7 15.53 8.97 5.07
CA GLY A 7 16.46 7.85 5.01
C GLY A 7 15.93 6.48 5.44
N VAL A 8 15.92 5.57 4.49
CA VAL A 8 15.90 4.11 4.72
C VAL A 8 17.36 3.64 4.62
N GLU A 9 17.84 2.81 5.56
CA GLU A 9 19.01 1.98 5.25
C GLU A 9 18.54 0.92 4.22
N TYR A 10 18.99 1.14 2.98
CA TYR A 10 18.41 0.67 1.72
C TYR A 10 18.89 -0.68 1.13
N PRO A 11 19.44 -1.70 1.82
CA PRO A 11 19.77 -2.93 1.09
C PRO A 11 18.53 -3.76 0.65
N LEU A 12 17.36 -3.60 1.28
CA LEU A 12 16.24 -4.56 1.18
C LEU A 12 15.09 -4.14 0.25
N VAL A 13 14.68 -2.86 0.25
CA VAL A 13 13.53 -2.35 -0.50
C VAL A 13 13.94 -1.04 -1.15
N ALA A 14 14.03 -1.02 -2.47
CA ALA A 14 14.55 0.04 -3.29
C ALA A 14 13.44 0.53 -4.23
N PHE A 15 13.06 1.82 -4.12
CA PHE A 15 12.25 2.59 -5.08
C PHE A 15 10.87 2.05 -5.51
N ARG A 16 10.02 2.95 -6.02
CA ARG A 16 8.67 2.60 -6.51
C ARG A 16 8.75 1.82 -7.81
N CYS A 17 7.89 0.83 -7.96
CA CYS A 17 7.72 0.03 -9.17
C CYS A 17 6.24 -0.23 -9.44
N ASP A 18 5.94 -0.73 -10.64
CA ASP A 18 4.58 -1.05 -11.12
C ASP A 18 4.50 -2.56 -11.40
N PRO A 19 3.96 -3.39 -10.48
CA PRO A 19 3.96 -4.85 -10.60
C PRO A 19 3.35 -5.42 -11.90
N GLN A 20 2.56 -4.65 -12.64
CA GLN A 20 2.08 -5.02 -13.98
C GLN A 20 3.17 -5.02 -15.06
N GLN A 21 4.32 -4.39 -14.82
CA GLN A 21 5.42 -4.24 -15.79
C GLN A 21 6.60 -5.18 -15.47
N GLN A 22 7.17 -5.82 -16.50
CA GLN A 22 8.18 -6.87 -16.32
C GLN A 22 9.62 -6.36 -16.09
N ASP A 23 9.94 -5.09 -16.39
CA ASP A 23 11.32 -4.55 -16.35
C ASP A 23 11.42 -3.22 -15.59
N ASN A 24 10.79 -3.15 -14.42
CA ASN A 24 10.76 -1.93 -13.61
C ASN A 24 11.73 -1.96 -12.42
N CYS A 25 12.41 -3.08 -12.17
CA CYS A 25 13.33 -3.28 -11.06
C CYS A 25 14.72 -3.70 -11.57
N PRO A 26 15.80 -3.48 -10.81
CA PRO A 26 17.12 -3.98 -11.17
C PRO A 26 17.08 -5.51 -11.07
N GLU A 27 17.94 -6.22 -11.81
CA GLU A 27 17.94 -7.69 -11.89
C GLU A 27 17.98 -8.41 -10.52
N THR A 28 18.50 -7.75 -9.48
CA THR A 28 18.61 -8.29 -8.12
C THR A 28 17.36 -8.07 -7.26
N HIS A 29 16.32 -7.43 -7.79
CA HIS A 29 15.09 -7.12 -7.06
C HIS A 29 13.86 -7.60 -7.82
N PHE A 30 12.80 -7.84 -7.06
CA PHE A 30 11.48 -8.19 -7.57
C PHE A 30 10.48 -7.09 -7.19
N CYS A 31 9.56 -6.75 -8.10
CA CYS A 31 8.55 -5.73 -7.82
C CYS A 31 7.39 -6.30 -6.99
N CYS A 32 7.33 -5.89 -5.73
CA CYS A 32 6.32 -6.34 -4.76
C CYS A 32 5.29 -5.26 -4.53
N SER A 33 4.01 -5.57 -4.72
CA SER A 33 2.94 -4.66 -4.31
C SER A 33 2.98 -4.47 -2.80
N ASP A 34 2.76 -3.23 -2.37
CA ASP A 34 2.66 -2.82 -0.97
C ASP A 34 1.21 -2.71 -0.49
N ASP A 35 0.26 -3.22 -1.27
CA ASP A 35 -1.16 -3.06 -1.03
C ASP A 35 -1.80 -4.24 -0.29
N PRO A 36 -2.45 -3.95 0.86
CA PRO A 36 -3.08 -4.96 1.70
C PRO A 36 -4.60 -5.06 1.49
N ALA A 37 -5.18 -4.47 0.45
CA ALA A 37 -6.62 -4.53 0.23
C ALA A 37 -7.07 -5.97 -0.04
N ALA A 38 -8.18 -6.37 0.57
CA ALA A 38 -8.82 -7.66 0.38
C ALA A 38 -10.34 -7.51 0.37
N ALA A 39 -11.04 -8.51 -0.17
CA ALA A 39 -12.49 -8.44 -0.35
C ALA A 39 -13.26 -8.13 0.95
N GLY A 40 -14.26 -7.27 0.85
CA GLY A 40 -15.07 -6.79 1.99
C GLY A 40 -14.29 -5.98 3.02
N GLY A 41 -13.08 -5.53 2.69
CA GLY A 41 -12.17 -4.87 3.64
C GLY A 41 -11.66 -5.80 4.73
N ALA A 42 -11.71 -7.12 4.52
CA ALA A 42 -11.23 -8.13 5.46
C ALA A 42 -9.69 -8.13 5.58
N LYS A 43 -9.15 -8.89 6.54
CA LYS A 43 -7.71 -9.14 6.60
C LYS A 43 -7.26 -9.94 5.37
N PRO A 44 -6.14 -9.62 4.72
CA PRO A 44 -5.60 -10.46 3.66
C PRO A 44 -5.21 -11.85 4.16
N ASN A 45 -5.64 -12.87 3.44
CA ASN A 45 -5.27 -14.26 3.71
C ASN A 45 -3.90 -14.59 3.11
N TYR A 46 -2.84 -14.05 3.69
CA TYR A 46 -1.48 -14.39 3.27
C TYR A 46 -1.14 -15.83 3.65
N SER A 47 -0.50 -16.53 2.71
CA SER A 47 -0.16 -17.94 2.86
C SER A 47 0.64 -18.21 4.15
N GLY A 48 0.19 -19.21 4.92
CA GLY A 48 0.86 -19.64 6.16
C GLY A 48 0.55 -18.82 7.41
N LYS A 49 -0.27 -17.75 7.33
CA LYS A 49 -0.65 -16.95 8.51
C LYS A 49 -1.87 -17.48 9.26
N ASN A 50 -2.75 -18.25 8.61
CA ASN A 50 -3.97 -18.83 9.20
C ASN A 50 -4.84 -17.78 9.94
N ILE A 51 -5.02 -16.62 9.32
CA ILE A 51 -5.75 -15.49 9.91
C ILE A 51 -7.25 -15.79 9.86
N SER A 52 -7.96 -15.60 10.97
CA SER A 52 -9.43 -15.72 10.98
C SER A 52 -10.08 -14.52 10.28
N ASP A 53 -11.24 -14.75 9.68
CA ASP A 53 -12.02 -13.69 8.99
C ASP A 53 -11.22 -13.00 7.88
N SER A 54 -10.35 -13.76 7.21
CA SER A 54 -9.50 -13.28 6.13
C SER A 54 -10.15 -13.47 4.76
N ALA A 55 -9.78 -12.64 3.79
CA ALA A 55 -10.18 -12.77 2.39
C ALA A 55 -8.96 -12.74 1.45
N THR A 56 -9.16 -13.15 0.20
CA THR A 56 -8.12 -13.08 -0.82
C THR A 56 -7.71 -11.62 -1.06
N PRO A 57 -6.40 -11.29 -1.02
CA PRO A 57 -5.92 -9.96 -1.36
C PRO A 57 -6.21 -9.60 -2.82
N TYR A 58 -6.52 -8.35 -3.11
CA TYR A 58 -6.82 -7.88 -4.47
C TYR A 58 -5.58 -7.65 -5.32
N PHE A 59 -4.49 -7.20 -4.72
CA PHE A 59 -3.32 -6.67 -5.43
C PHE A 59 -1.97 -7.21 -4.94
N SER A 60 -1.98 -8.12 -3.97
CA SER A 60 -0.80 -8.83 -3.46
C SER A 60 -1.00 -10.35 -3.56
N GLY A 61 0.00 -11.14 -3.17
CA GLY A 61 -0.08 -12.59 -3.39
C GLY A 61 -0.03 -12.98 -4.84
N ASP A 62 -0.83 -13.98 -5.17
CA ASP A 62 -1.06 -14.42 -6.56
C ASP A 62 -1.60 -13.29 -7.45
N ASN A 63 -2.13 -12.21 -6.84
CA ASN A 63 -2.66 -11.04 -7.53
C ASN A 63 -1.67 -9.88 -7.61
N ASN A 64 -0.38 -10.08 -7.28
CA ASN A 64 0.66 -9.05 -7.37
C ASN A 64 0.65 -8.33 -8.73
N ALA A 65 0.49 -9.09 -9.82
CA ALA A 65 0.48 -8.56 -11.18
C ALA A 65 -0.77 -7.72 -11.52
N LEU A 66 -1.74 -7.54 -10.61
CA LEU A 66 -2.87 -6.63 -10.79
C LEU A 66 -2.61 -5.25 -10.20
N SER A 67 -1.59 -5.11 -9.35
CA SER A 67 -1.18 -3.85 -8.75
C SER A 67 -0.50 -2.89 -9.74
N ARG A 68 -0.69 -1.58 -9.56
CA ARG A 68 0.12 -0.53 -10.21
C ARG A 68 1.12 0.15 -9.28
N SER A 69 1.14 -0.21 -8.00
CA SER A 69 2.03 0.36 -7.00
C SER A 69 2.69 -0.73 -6.19
N GLY A 70 4.01 -0.67 -6.15
CA GLY A 70 4.84 -1.53 -5.35
C GLY A 70 6.22 -0.94 -5.14
N MET A 71 7.09 -1.76 -4.56
CA MET A 71 8.49 -1.43 -4.32
C MET A 71 9.39 -2.53 -4.88
N CYS A 72 10.56 -2.17 -5.43
CA CYS A 72 11.52 -3.20 -5.81
C CYS A 72 12.18 -3.75 -4.55
N VAL A 73 12.04 -5.04 -4.30
CA VAL A 73 12.53 -5.68 -3.09
C VAL A 73 13.63 -6.67 -3.45
N ARG A 74 14.75 -6.62 -2.73
CA ARG A 74 15.77 -7.65 -2.77
C ARG A 74 15.32 -8.82 -1.91
N VAL A 75 14.50 -9.68 -2.51
CA VAL A 75 13.78 -10.77 -1.81
C VAL A 75 14.71 -11.75 -1.06
N ASP A 76 15.94 -11.92 -1.55
CA ASP A 76 16.96 -12.76 -0.90
C ASP A 76 17.32 -12.29 0.52
N ASP A 77 17.26 -10.98 0.77
CA ASP A 77 17.67 -10.44 2.05
C ASP A 77 16.55 -10.48 3.12
N ILE A 78 15.30 -10.70 2.70
CA ILE A 78 14.13 -10.87 3.58
C ILE A 78 13.71 -12.33 3.74
N ALA A 79 14.31 -13.24 2.97
CA ALA A 79 14.09 -14.66 3.07
C ALA A 79 14.36 -15.17 4.50
N GLY A 80 13.44 -15.99 5.03
CA GLY A 80 13.58 -16.58 6.37
C GLY A 80 13.19 -15.67 7.54
N GLN A 81 12.77 -14.41 7.31
CA GLN A 81 12.38 -13.50 8.39
C GLN A 81 10.94 -13.71 8.91
N GLY A 82 10.17 -14.61 8.30
CA GLY A 82 8.75 -14.84 8.61
C GLY A 82 7.83 -13.69 8.15
N LEU A 83 8.34 -12.83 7.28
CA LEU A 83 7.70 -11.64 6.75
C LEU A 83 7.47 -11.72 5.24
N ILE A 84 7.51 -12.93 4.68
CA ILE A 84 7.41 -13.15 3.24
C ILE A 84 6.14 -13.88 2.86
N GLU A 85 5.62 -13.54 1.69
CA GLU A 85 4.55 -14.26 1.02
C GLU A 85 5.15 -15.18 -0.05
N PHE A 86 5.22 -16.48 0.26
CA PHE A 86 5.85 -17.47 -0.63
C PHE A 86 5.21 -17.54 -2.03
N PRO A 87 3.86 -17.51 -2.18
CA PRO A 87 3.24 -17.46 -3.51
C PRO A 87 3.59 -16.21 -4.33
N ALA A 88 3.89 -15.08 -3.68
CA ALA A 88 4.28 -13.82 -4.32
C ALA A 88 5.80 -13.68 -4.48
N ALA A 89 6.50 -14.73 -4.93
CA ALA A 89 7.96 -14.71 -5.13
C ALA A 89 8.76 -14.26 -3.89
N ASN A 90 8.27 -14.57 -2.69
CA ASN A 90 8.83 -14.16 -1.40
C ASN A 90 8.82 -12.64 -1.14
N CYS A 91 7.85 -11.92 -1.72
CA CYS A 91 7.61 -10.52 -1.39
C CYS A 91 7.38 -10.30 0.11
N PRO A 92 7.73 -9.13 0.67
CA PRO A 92 7.36 -8.79 2.02
C PRO A 92 5.83 -8.75 2.14
N ILE A 93 5.31 -9.11 3.31
CA ILE A 93 3.89 -9.11 3.59
C ILE A 93 3.35 -7.68 3.61
N PRO A 94 2.42 -7.31 2.72
CA PRO A 94 1.79 -6.00 2.76
C PRO A 94 0.89 -5.83 3.98
N CYS A 95 0.76 -4.60 4.44
CA CYS A 95 -0.08 -4.26 5.58
C CYS A 95 -0.56 -2.82 5.49
N ASN A 96 -1.62 -2.50 6.22
CA ASN A 96 -2.12 -1.14 6.33
C ASN A 96 -1.67 -0.54 7.67
N PRO A 97 -0.86 0.53 7.69
CA PRO A 97 -0.38 1.13 8.93
C PRO A 97 -1.48 1.88 9.71
N THR A 98 -2.68 2.07 9.13
CA THR A 98 -3.83 2.67 9.82
C THR A 98 -4.79 1.64 10.43
N TRP A 99 -4.51 0.34 10.28
CA TRP A 99 -5.31 -0.70 10.95
C TRP A 99 -5.19 -0.63 12.47
N ASP A 100 -6.18 -1.20 13.14
CA ASP A 100 -6.09 -1.45 14.57
C ASP A 100 -4.84 -2.29 14.90
N PRO A 101 -4.16 -2.03 16.03
CA PRO A 101 -2.95 -2.77 16.39
C PRO A 101 -3.13 -4.29 16.42
N SER A 102 -4.31 -4.79 16.80
CA SER A 102 -4.59 -6.23 16.76
C SER A 102 -4.62 -6.82 15.34
N TRP A 103 -5.05 -6.05 14.34
CA TRP A 103 -4.99 -6.49 12.94
C TRP A 103 -3.56 -6.52 12.43
N ILE A 104 -2.75 -5.52 12.80
CA ILE A 104 -1.32 -5.51 12.49
C ILE A 104 -0.65 -6.73 13.13
N ASP A 105 -0.93 -7.04 14.40
CA ASP A 105 -0.40 -8.22 15.07
C ASP A 105 -0.82 -9.53 14.40
N ASP A 106 -2.08 -9.64 13.96
CA ASP A 106 -2.56 -10.84 13.25
C ASP A 106 -1.89 -11.03 11.88
N VAL A 107 -1.72 -9.95 11.11
CA VAL A 107 -1.16 -9.98 9.76
C VAL A 107 0.36 -10.06 9.79
N CYS A 108 1.01 -9.12 10.46
CA CYS A 108 2.46 -9.02 10.53
C CYS A 108 3.07 -10.03 11.50
N GLY A 109 2.32 -10.44 12.52
CA GLY A 109 2.80 -11.27 13.62
C GLY A 109 3.23 -10.41 14.82
N PRO A 110 3.34 -11.04 16.01
CA PRO A 110 3.66 -10.32 17.24
C PRO A 110 5.03 -9.65 17.18
N ALA A 111 5.13 -8.46 17.79
CA ALA A 111 6.35 -7.64 17.84
C ALA A 111 6.88 -7.19 16.47
N ARG A 112 6.03 -7.20 15.44
CA ARG A 112 6.29 -6.58 14.14
C ARG A 112 5.51 -5.28 14.04
N VAL A 113 5.90 -4.45 13.09
CA VAL A 113 5.20 -3.19 12.80
C VAL A 113 4.80 -3.15 11.35
N CYS A 114 3.77 -2.37 11.04
CA CYS A 114 3.45 -2.01 9.66
C CYS A 114 4.05 -0.65 9.34
N CYS A 115 5.04 -0.60 8.45
CA CYS A 115 5.62 0.67 8.04
C CYS A 115 5.11 1.10 6.67
N GLN A 116 4.62 2.33 6.59
CA GLN A 116 4.30 2.97 5.32
C GLN A 116 5.53 3.00 4.41
N THR A 117 5.36 2.53 3.18
CA THR A 117 6.42 2.39 2.17
C THR A 117 6.76 3.72 1.51
N VAL A 118 5.78 4.59 1.35
CA VAL A 118 5.94 5.90 0.69
C VAL A 118 5.03 6.94 1.33
N ALA A 119 5.49 8.19 1.49
CA ALA A 119 4.66 9.28 1.95
C ALA A 119 3.59 9.66 0.93
N LEU A 120 2.53 10.25 1.47
CA LEU A 120 1.54 11.00 0.70
C LEU A 120 2.18 12.21 0.03
N GLU A 121 1.67 12.52 -1.15
CA GLU A 121 1.90 13.79 -1.83
C GLU A 121 0.66 14.67 -1.77
N ALA A 122 0.80 15.95 -2.10
CA ALA A 122 -0.33 16.89 -2.07
C ALA A 122 -1.52 16.44 -2.94
N ALA A 123 -1.23 15.77 -4.05
CA ALA A 123 -2.24 15.22 -4.97
C ALA A 123 -3.04 14.06 -4.37
N ASP A 124 -2.54 13.39 -3.32
CA ASP A 124 -3.24 12.30 -2.66
C ASP A 124 -4.27 12.79 -1.63
N CYS A 125 -4.39 14.11 -1.46
CA CYS A 125 -5.26 14.72 -0.46
C CYS A 125 -6.53 15.28 -1.09
N ILE A 126 -7.67 15.02 -0.46
CA ILE A 126 -8.96 15.61 -0.79
C ILE A 126 -9.45 16.49 0.35
N ASN A 127 -10.14 17.59 0.03
CA ASN A 127 -10.80 18.44 1.01
C ASN A 127 -12.28 18.07 1.11
N ASP A 128 -12.70 17.56 2.26
CA ASP A 128 -14.07 17.11 2.51
C ASP A 128 -14.95 18.15 3.25
N GLY A 129 -14.45 19.38 3.39
CA GLY A 129 -15.09 20.47 4.12
C GLY A 129 -14.71 20.55 5.60
N SER A 130 -14.15 19.48 6.18
CA SER A 130 -13.58 19.48 7.53
C SER A 130 -12.06 19.70 7.54
N GLY A 131 -11.41 19.39 6.41
CA GLY A 131 -9.99 19.58 6.16
C GLY A 131 -9.52 18.73 4.99
N PHE A 132 -8.22 18.81 4.70
CA PHE A 132 -7.55 17.88 3.81
C PHE A 132 -7.29 16.56 4.53
N ARG A 133 -7.65 15.46 3.90
CA ARG A 133 -7.33 14.10 4.33
C ARG A 133 -6.90 13.26 3.13
N PRO A 134 -6.26 12.11 3.34
CA PRO A 134 -5.95 11.19 2.26
C PRO A 134 -7.25 10.73 1.58
N VAL A 135 -7.23 10.65 0.26
CA VAL A 135 -8.34 10.11 -0.52
C VAL A 135 -8.44 8.59 -0.35
N ASP A 136 -9.65 8.05 -0.37
CA ASP A 136 -9.89 6.60 -0.32
C ASP A 136 -10.98 6.16 -1.31
N GLY A 137 -11.30 4.87 -1.28
CA GLY A 137 -12.28 4.26 -2.18
C GLY A 137 -13.70 4.81 -2.01
N ASP A 138 -14.08 5.25 -0.81
CA ASP A 138 -15.40 5.84 -0.57
C ASP A 138 -15.53 7.21 -1.26
N ASP A 139 -14.44 7.97 -1.41
CA ASP A 139 -14.43 9.19 -2.21
C ASP A 139 -14.70 8.94 -3.69
N ILE A 140 -14.27 7.80 -4.21
CA ILE A 140 -14.53 7.39 -5.60
C ILE A 140 -16.02 7.10 -5.76
N VAL A 141 -16.58 6.32 -4.83
CA VAL A 141 -18.01 5.95 -4.87
C VAL A 141 -18.91 7.18 -4.65
N ALA A 142 -18.50 8.11 -3.79
CA ALA A 142 -19.21 9.36 -3.56
C ALA A 142 -19.07 10.38 -4.71
N GLY A 143 -18.20 10.11 -5.69
CA GLY A 143 -17.92 11.02 -6.81
C GLY A 143 -17.08 12.25 -6.43
N LEU A 144 -16.40 12.20 -5.28
CA LEU A 144 -15.47 13.22 -4.83
C LEU A 144 -14.11 13.09 -5.52
N SER A 145 -13.71 11.86 -5.89
CA SER A 145 -12.58 11.60 -6.76
C SER A 145 -12.99 10.84 -8.03
N ALA A 146 -12.39 11.20 -9.16
CA ALA A 146 -12.53 10.44 -10.41
C ALA A 146 -11.47 9.32 -10.54
N TRP A 147 -10.53 9.24 -9.60
CA TRP A 147 -9.46 8.24 -9.52
C TRP A 147 -8.63 8.09 -10.82
N ARG A 148 -8.47 9.18 -11.57
CA ARG A 148 -7.73 9.16 -12.85
C ARG A 148 -6.23 9.07 -12.60
N PRO A 149 -5.40 8.59 -13.54
CA PRO A 149 -3.97 8.41 -13.36
C PRO A 149 -3.19 9.68 -12.97
N ALA A 150 -3.76 10.85 -13.25
CA ALA A 150 -3.15 12.14 -12.93
C ALA A 150 -3.72 12.78 -11.66
N ASP A 151 -4.77 12.19 -11.06
CA ASP A 151 -5.47 12.80 -9.92
C ASP A 151 -4.70 12.56 -8.61
N HIS A 152 -4.05 11.40 -8.46
CA HIS A 152 -3.34 11.01 -7.24
C HIS A 152 -1.97 10.44 -7.58
N ALA A 153 -0.96 10.82 -6.81
CA ALA A 153 0.43 10.44 -7.07
C ALA A 153 0.74 9.01 -6.61
N THR A 154 0.00 8.52 -5.61
CA THR A 154 0.26 7.24 -4.98
C THR A 154 -0.92 6.28 -5.05
N HIS A 155 -1.97 6.48 -5.84
CA HIS A 155 -3.07 5.50 -5.88
C HIS A 155 -2.69 4.12 -6.45
N GLN A 156 -3.29 3.07 -5.90
CA GLN A 156 -2.95 1.67 -6.19
C GLN A 156 -3.37 1.16 -7.58
N ASP A 157 -4.55 1.58 -8.04
CA ASP A 157 -5.20 1.09 -9.26
C ASP A 157 -5.87 2.26 -10.00
N PRO A 158 -5.08 3.12 -10.69
CA PRO A 158 -5.62 4.18 -11.54
C PRO A 158 -6.75 3.70 -12.45
N ASN A 159 -7.88 4.40 -12.42
CA ASN A 159 -9.13 4.07 -13.13
C ASN A 159 -9.79 2.74 -12.73
N GLY A 160 -9.37 2.06 -11.66
CA GLY A 160 -9.99 0.81 -11.21
C GLY A 160 -9.81 -0.37 -12.17
N SER A 161 -8.73 -0.37 -12.95
CA SER A 161 -8.48 -1.38 -13.99
C SER A 161 -8.27 -2.79 -13.43
N GLY A 162 -7.52 -2.91 -12.33
CA GLY A 162 -7.32 -4.16 -11.60
C GLY A 162 -8.62 -4.61 -10.92
N CYS A 163 -9.38 -3.70 -10.32
CA CYS A 163 -10.70 -3.99 -9.79
C CYS A 163 -11.67 -4.50 -10.87
N LEU A 164 -11.64 -3.92 -12.07
CA LEU A 164 -12.47 -4.38 -13.18
C LEU A 164 -12.11 -5.81 -13.62
N LEU A 165 -10.81 -6.13 -13.67
CA LEU A 165 -10.34 -7.49 -13.97
C LEU A 165 -10.77 -8.49 -12.87
N GLN A 166 -10.61 -8.14 -11.59
CA GLN A 166 -11.08 -8.95 -10.46
C GLN A 166 -12.58 -9.23 -10.53
N ALA A 167 -13.35 -8.24 -10.96
CA ALA A 167 -14.79 -8.31 -11.12
C ALA A 167 -15.25 -9.03 -12.41
N GLY A 168 -14.35 -9.70 -13.15
CA GLY A 168 -14.71 -10.39 -14.38
C GLY A 168 -15.09 -9.47 -15.55
N ASN A 169 -14.57 -8.24 -15.55
CA ASN A 169 -14.88 -7.16 -16.49
C ASN A 169 -16.31 -6.62 -16.41
N ASP A 170 -16.96 -6.71 -15.24
CA ASP A 170 -18.27 -6.11 -14.98
C ASP A 170 -18.17 -4.91 -14.01
N PRO A 171 -18.19 -3.66 -14.51
CA PRO A 171 -18.11 -2.46 -13.67
C PRO A 171 -19.40 -2.17 -12.91
N GLN A 172 -20.46 -2.96 -13.08
CA GLN A 172 -21.73 -2.83 -12.34
C GLN A 172 -21.88 -3.92 -11.27
N SER A 173 -20.93 -4.84 -11.18
CA SER A 173 -20.99 -5.92 -10.19
C SER A 173 -20.68 -5.41 -8.78
N ALA A 174 -21.27 -6.07 -7.78
CA ALA A 174 -20.95 -5.81 -6.38
C ALA A 174 -19.46 -6.07 -6.06
N ALA A 175 -18.82 -6.99 -6.78
CA ALA A 175 -17.39 -7.27 -6.61
C ALA A 175 -16.51 -6.11 -7.10
N PHE A 176 -16.91 -5.43 -8.19
CA PHE A 176 -16.23 -4.22 -8.65
C PHE A 176 -16.36 -3.10 -7.62
N GLU A 177 -17.59 -2.81 -7.17
CA GLU A 177 -17.83 -1.77 -6.16
C GLU A 177 -17.07 -2.06 -4.86
N ASP A 178 -17.09 -3.31 -4.38
CA ASP A 178 -16.34 -3.74 -3.20
C ASP A 178 -14.84 -3.46 -3.35
N CYS A 179 -14.23 -3.86 -4.47
CA CYS A 179 -12.82 -3.60 -4.74
C CYS A 179 -12.51 -2.09 -4.78
N ILE A 180 -13.35 -1.29 -5.46
CA ILE A 180 -13.18 0.17 -5.52
C ILE A 180 -13.18 0.79 -4.13
N ARG A 181 -14.07 0.35 -3.22
CA ARG A 181 -14.13 0.85 -1.83
C ARG A 181 -12.87 0.55 -1.03
N GLN A 182 -12.13 -0.51 -1.38
CA GLN A 182 -10.87 -0.84 -0.71
C GLN A 182 -9.65 -0.11 -1.30
N LEU A 183 -9.82 0.66 -2.38
CA LEU A 183 -8.71 1.43 -2.94
C LEU A 183 -8.30 2.56 -2.00
N SER A 184 -7.01 2.86 -2.01
CA SER A 184 -6.43 3.90 -1.18
C SER A 184 -5.16 4.47 -1.80
N VAL A 185 -4.65 5.53 -1.18
CA VAL A 185 -3.34 6.11 -1.42
C VAL A 185 -2.34 5.62 -0.36
N ALA A 186 -1.10 6.08 -0.43
CA ALA A 186 0.01 5.47 0.30
C ALA A 186 -0.13 5.43 1.83
N ASN A 187 -1.02 6.22 2.46
CA ASN A 187 -1.20 6.17 3.91
C ASN A 187 -1.74 4.83 4.41
N GLN A 188 -2.38 4.03 3.55
CA GLN A 188 -2.92 2.73 3.90
C GLN A 188 -2.11 1.56 3.35
N ARG A 189 -0.90 1.83 2.85
CA ARG A 189 -0.04 0.84 2.22
C ARG A 189 1.33 0.80 2.86
N GLY A 190 1.88 -0.39 2.97
CA GLY A 190 3.06 -0.64 3.77
C GLY A 190 3.52 -2.07 3.72
N PHE A 191 4.64 -2.33 4.37
CA PHE A 191 5.14 -3.68 4.60
C PHE A 191 5.31 -3.96 6.09
N CYS A 192 5.10 -5.22 6.45
CA CYS A 192 5.43 -5.73 7.77
C CYS A 192 6.95 -5.74 7.95
N MET A 193 7.44 -5.12 9.02
CA MET A 193 8.87 -4.94 9.32
C MET A 193 9.23 -5.50 10.69
N ALA A 194 10.47 -5.98 10.83
CA ALA A 194 11.12 -6.18 12.12
C ALA A 194 12.13 -5.05 12.35
N LEU A 195 11.71 -4.03 13.08
CA LEU A 195 12.60 -2.94 13.47
C LEU A 195 13.58 -3.41 14.54
N GLN A 196 14.85 -3.06 14.36
CA GLN A 196 15.88 -3.22 15.38
C GLN A 196 15.74 -2.13 16.46
N ALA A 197 16.39 -2.34 17.61
CA ALA A 197 16.41 -1.35 18.67
C ALA A 197 16.91 0.01 18.15
N GLY A 198 16.11 1.07 18.33
CA GLY A 198 16.41 2.42 17.86
C GLY A 198 15.94 2.73 16.44
N GLN A 199 15.37 1.78 15.71
CA GLN A 199 14.69 2.03 14.43
C GLN A 199 13.20 2.36 14.67
N THR A 200 12.64 3.24 13.84
CA THR A 200 11.20 3.57 13.79
C THR A 200 10.78 3.69 12.32
N CYS A 201 9.49 3.50 12.04
CA CYS A 201 8.99 3.64 10.68
C CYS A 201 9.26 5.06 10.14
N PRO A 202 9.50 5.25 8.83
CA PRO A 202 9.82 6.55 8.27
C PRO A 202 8.81 7.65 8.61
N THR A 203 7.52 7.31 8.64
CA THR A 203 6.41 8.25 8.93
C THR A 203 6.20 8.50 10.42
N GLU A 204 6.88 7.75 11.29
CA GLU A 204 6.87 7.93 12.74
C GLU A 204 8.10 8.71 13.25
N GLN A 205 9.05 9.02 12.36
CA GLN A 205 10.25 9.77 12.71
C GLN A 205 9.89 11.16 13.29
N PRO A 206 10.57 11.62 14.35
CA PRO A 206 10.31 12.94 14.92
C PRO A 206 10.39 14.06 13.87
N GLY A 207 9.34 14.87 13.78
CA GLY A 207 9.24 15.99 12.84
C GLY A 207 8.71 15.61 11.45
N PHE A 208 8.38 14.35 11.20
CA PHE A 208 7.61 13.98 10.02
C PHE A 208 6.20 14.58 10.10
N ILE A 209 5.76 15.20 9.00
CA ILE A 209 4.41 15.74 8.83
C ILE A 209 3.97 15.34 7.42
N ASP A 210 2.85 14.62 7.29
CA ASP A 210 2.34 14.19 5.99
C ASP A 210 1.78 15.38 5.17
N ALA A 211 1.66 15.18 3.86
CA ALA A 211 1.24 16.24 2.94
C ALA A 211 -0.16 16.80 3.25
N CYS A 212 -1.11 15.97 3.68
CA CYS A 212 -2.47 16.43 3.97
C CYS A 212 -2.49 17.29 5.25
N THR A 213 -1.71 16.91 6.26
CA THR A 213 -1.50 17.73 7.45
C THR A 213 -0.80 19.06 7.12
N GLN A 214 0.19 19.06 6.23
CA GLN A 214 0.84 20.30 5.77
C GLN A 214 -0.17 21.24 5.08
N LEU A 215 -1.04 20.70 4.22
CA LEU A 215 -2.11 21.47 3.56
C LEU A 215 -3.09 22.08 4.57
N ASN A 216 -3.47 21.33 5.61
CA ASN A 216 -4.31 21.86 6.70
C ASN A 216 -3.63 23.01 7.47
N GLY A 217 -2.30 22.98 7.57
CA GLY A 217 -1.50 24.06 8.15
C GLY A 217 -1.28 25.26 7.22
N GLY A 218 -1.78 25.23 5.99
CA GLY A 218 -1.51 26.27 4.98
C GLY A 218 -0.07 26.26 4.46
N VAL A 219 0.66 25.16 4.65
CA VAL A 219 2.02 24.96 4.18
C VAL A 219 1.94 24.20 2.85
N ALA A 220 2.54 24.75 1.80
CA ALA A 220 2.67 24.04 0.53
C ALA A 220 3.60 22.83 0.71
N PRO A 221 3.16 21.60 0.41
CA PRO A 221 4.03 20.44 0.48
C PRO A 221 5.20 20.57 -0.48
N PRO A 222 6.38 20.01 -0.15
CA PRO A 222 7.48 19.94 -1.10
C PRO A 222 7.03 19.21 -2.38
N ALA A 223 7.43 19.76 -3.52
CA ALA A 223 7.12 19.23 -4.85
C ALA A 223 7.95 17.99 -5.22
#